data_AF-A0A482W5H6-F1
#
_entry.id   AF-A0A482W5H6-F1
#
_cell.length_a   1.000
_cell.length_b   1.000
_cell.length_c   1.000
_cell.angle_alpha   90.00
_cell.angle_beta   90.00
_cell.angle_gamma   90.00
#
_symmetry.space_group_name_H-M   'P 1'
#
loop_
_entity.id
_entity.type
_entity.pdbx_description
1 polymer ?
#
loop_
_entity_poly.entity_id
_entity_poly.type
_entity_poly.pdbx_seq_one_letter_code
_entity_poly.pdbx_strand_id
1 'polypeptide(L)'
;SGQAGVNQLGGVFVNGRPLPDCVRRRIVELALLGVRPCDISRQLLVSHGCVSKILTRFYETGSIRPGSIGGSKTKVIFKNIPTCYYNCYCNVNQNAANLW
;
A
#
# COMPACT_ATOMS: atom_id res chain seq x y z
N SER A 1 21.04 -5.49 13.34
CA SER A 1 21.28 -4.11 12.86
C SER A 1 20.54 -3.94 11.54
N GLY A 2 19.48 -3.13 11.50
CA GLY A 2 18.74 -2.91 10.24
C GLY A 2 19.47 -1.87 9.41
N GLN A 3 19.96 -2.25 8.23
CA GLN A 3 20.62 -1.31 7.33
C GLN A 3 19.57 -0.34 6.77
N ALA A 4 19.75 0.95 7.04
CA ALA A 4 18.96 2.00 6.42
C ALA A 4 19.39 2.17 4.96
N GLY A 5 18.42 2.32 4.07
CA GLY A 5 18.62 2.53 2.64
C GLY A 5 17.71 3.63 2.12
N VAL A 6 18.01 4.10 0.92
CA VAL A 6 17.18 5.08 0.20
C VAL A 6 16.62 4.39 -1.04
N ASN A 7 15.31 4.52 -1.25
CA ASN A 7 14.66 3.94 -2.40
C ASN A 7 14.82 4.84 -3.65
N GLN A 8 14.36 4.38 -4.82
CA GLN A 8 14.45 5.13 -6.08
C GLN A 8 13.65 6.44 -6.10
N LEU A 9 12.73 6.63 -5.15
CA LEU A 9 11.94 7.84 -4.98
C LEU A 9 12.60 8.79 -3.95
N GLY A 10 13.77 8.45 -3.41
CA GLY A 10 14.45 9.26 -2.39
C GLY A 10 13.93 9.04 -0.95
N GLY A 11 13.02 8.10 -0.74
CA GLY A 11 12.48 7.80 0.59
C GLY A 11 13.38 6.87 1.40
N VAL A 12 13.53 7.18 2.69
CA VAL A 12 14.34 6.39 3.62
C VAL A 12 13.54 5.18 4.12
N PHE A 13 14.19 4.01 4.14
CA PHE A 13 13.62 2.79 4.68
C PHE A 13 14.66 2.00 5.46
N VAL A 14 14.21 1.09 6.32
CA VAL A 14 15.08 0.17 7.07
C VAL A 14 14.75 -1.26 6.67
N ASN A 15 15.73 -1.98 6.13
CA ASN A 15 15.54 -3.36 5.71
C ASN A 15 15.05 -4.24 6.88
N GLY A 16 14.02 -5.03 6.61
CA GLY A 16 13.42 -5.94 7.59
C GLY A 16 12.57 -5.26 8.67
N ARG A 17 12.37 -3.93 8.62
CA ARG A 17 11.50 -3.22 9.56
C ARG A 17 10.25 -2.66 8.87
N PRO A 18 9.10 -2.65 9.58
CA PRO A 18 7.89 -2.03 9.05
C PRO A 18 8.07 -0.52 8.89
N LEU A 19 7.35 0.05 7.92
CA LEU A 19 7.25 1.49 7.73
C LEU A 19 6.70 2.16 9.01
N PRO A 20 7.16 3.35 9.41
CA PRO A 20 6.66 4.02 10.61
C PRO A 20 5.15 4.22 10.58
N ASP A 21 4.49 4.07 11.73
CA ASP A 21 3.01 4.16 11.83
C ASP A 21 2.46 5.51 11.37
N CYS A 22 3.21 6.60 11.51
CA CYS A 22 2.83 7.91 10.98
C CYS A 22 2.69 7.89 9.46
N VAL A 23 3.63 7.26 8.74
CA VAL A 23 3.59 7.14 7.28
C VAL A 23 2.46 6.20 6.85
N ARG A 24 2.28 5.08 7.56
CA ARG A 24 1.19 4.13 7.31
C ARG A 24 -0.19 4.79 7.45
N ARG A 25 -0.39 5.60 8.49
CA ARG A 25 -1.60 6.41 8.68
C ARG A 25 -1.81 7.39 7.53
N ARG A 26 -0.75 8.10 7.14
CA ARG A 26 -0.83 9.10 6.08
C ARG A 26 -1.20 8.48 4.72
N ILE A 27 -0.72 7.28 4.41
CA ILE A 27 -1.10 6.53 3.19
C ILE A 27 -2.62 6.30 3.17
N VAL A 28 -3.19 5.82 4.28
CA VAL A 28 -4.62 5.53 4.38
C VAL A 28 -5.45 6.81 4.33
N GLU A 29 -5.04 7.85 5.05
CA GLU A 29 -5.71 9.14 5.06
C GLU A 29 -5.81 9.73 3.64
N LEU A 30 -4.71 9.77 2.89
CA LEU A 30 -4.71 10.27 1.51
C LEU A 30 -5.59 9.42 0.58
N ALA A 31 -5.62 8.09 0.77
CA ALA A 31 -6.49 7.22 0.00
C ALA A 31 -7.99 7.46 0.31
N LEU A 32 -8.34 7.70 1.58
CA LEU A 32 -9.70 8.05 1.98
C LEU A 32 -10.12 9.42 1.45
N LEU A 33 -9.18 10.35 1.27
CA LEU A 33 -9.39 11.64 0.60
C LEU A 33 -9.48 11.51 -0.94
N GLY A 34 -9.41 10.29 -1.49
CA GLY A 34 -9.53 10.03 -2.92
C GLY A 34 -8.24 10.28 -3.73
N VAL A 35 -7.09 10.47 -3.07
CA VAL A 35 -5.80 10.63 -3.76
C VAL A 35 -5.39 9.31 -4.39
N ARG A 36 -4.91 9.37 -5.64
CA ARG A 36 -4.49 8.16 -6.37
C ARG A 36 -3.26 7.53 -5.73
N PRO A 37 -3.14 6.18 -5.67
CA PRO A 37 -1.99 5.49 -5.07
C PRO A 37 -0.64 5.90 -5.65
N CYS A 38 -0.59 6.19 -6.96
CA CYS A 38 0.62 6.66 -7.62
C CYS A 38 1.06 8.05 -7.13
N ASP A 39 0.10 8.94 -6.85
CA ASP A 39 0.38 10.26 -6.27
C ASP A 39 0.82 10.14 -4.80
N ILE A 40 0.17 9.25 -4.03
CA ILE A 40 0.58 8.95 -2.64
C ILE A 40 2.03 8.43 -2.59
N SER A 41 2.38 7.51 -3.49
CA SER A 41 3.72 6.94 -3.61
C SER A 41 4.78 8.04 -3.85
N ARG A 42 4.50 8.99 -4.76
CA ARG A 42 5.37 10.12 -5.03
C ARG A 42 5.44 11.12 -3.87
N GLN A 43 4.31 11.46 -3.25
CA GLN A 43 4.26 12.44 -2.16
C GLN A 43 4.98 11.97 -0.89
N LEU A 44 4.84 10.68 -0.56
CA LEU A 44 5.45 10.10 0.64
C LEU A 44 6.82 9.46 0.37
N LEU A 45 7.27 9.47 -0.89
CA LEU A 45 8.50 8.82 -1.34
C LEU A 45 8.53 7.33 -0.95
N VAL A 46 7.38 6.66 -0.98
CA VAL A 46 7.21 5.25 -0.62
C VAL A 46 6.98 4.45 -1.90
N SER A 47 7.56 3.25 -2.00
CA SER A 47 7.38 2.41 -3.19
C SER A 47 5.90 2.02 -3.41
N HIS A 48 5.49 1.94 -4.68
CA HIS A 48 4.12 1.59 -5.05
C HIS A 48 3.65 0.25 -4.45
N GLY A 49 4.55 -0.74 -4.40
CA GLY A 49 4.27 -2.03 -3.77
C GLY A 49 3.97 -1.93 -2.27
N CYS A 50 4.63 -1.02 -1.54
CA CYS A 50 4.36 -0.81 -0.13
C CYS A 50 3.02 -0.10 0.09
N VAL A 51 2.71 0.92 -0.72
CA VAL A 51 1.41 1.62 -0.71
C VAL A 51 0.27 0.64 -0.97
N SER A 52 0.36 -0.16 -2.04
CA SER A 52 -0.64 -1.18 -2.39
C SER A 52 -0.83 -2.19 -1.26
N LYS A 53 0.27 -2.72 -0.68
CA LYS A 53 0.20 -3.70 0.41
C LYS A 53 -0.46 -3.15 1.67
N ILE A 54 -0.25 -1.88 2.00
CA ILE A 54 -0.89 -1.22 3.16
C ILE A 54 -2.38 -1.02 2.89
N LEU A 55 -2.73 -0.48 1.71
CA LEU A 55 -4.13 -0.21 1.36
C LEU A 55 -4.94 -1.48 1.26
N THR A 56 -4.43 -2.53 0.61
CA THR A 56 -5.09 -3.84 0.56
C THR A 56 -5.39 -4.36 1.98
N ARG A 57 -4.42 -4.32 2.89
CA ARG A 57 -4.64 -4.76 4.28
C ARG A 57 -5.65 -3.89 5.03
N PHE A 58 -5.62 -2.59 4.80
CA PHE A 58 -6.58 -1.67 5.41
C PHE A 58 -8.01 -1.96 4.93
N TYR A 59 -8.23 -2.18 3.63
CA TYR A 59 -9.55 -2.52 3.10
C TYR A 59 -10.02 -3.93 3.51
N GLU A 60 -9.10 -4.87 3.72
CA GLU A 60 -9.43 -6.22 4.18
C GLU A 60 -9.77 -6.28 5.69
N THR A 61 -9.05 -5.52 6.53
CA THR A 61 -9.07 -5.70 7.99
C THR A 61 -9.47 -4.45 8.78
N GLY A 62 -9.51 -3.28 8.16
CA GLY A 62 -9.63 -1.99 8.84
C GLY A 62 -8.38 -1.56 9.63
N SER A 63 -7.32 -2.38 9.67
CA SER A 63 -6.14 -2.12 10.50
C SER A 63 -4.99 -1.51 9.71
N ILE A 64 -4.40 -0.46 10.28
CA ILE A 64 -3.16 0.17 9.81
C ILE A 64 -1.91 -0.54 10.35
N ARG A 65 -2.03 -1.41 11.35
CA ARG A 65 -0.87 -2.02 12.01
C ARG A 65 -0.19 -3.03 11.09
N PRO A 66 1.15 -3.18 11.13
CA PRO A 66 1.81 -4.24 10.38
C PRO A 66 1.28 -5.60 10.84
N GLY A 67 0.96 -6.49 9.90
CA GLY A 67 0.56 -7.87 10.22
C GLY A 67 1.74 -8.70 10.73
N SER A 68 1.45 -9.81 11.41
CA SER A 68 2.46 -10.82 11.72
C SER A 68 3.10 -11.35 10.43
N ILE A 69 4.42 -11.50 10.44
CA ILE A 69 5.19 -12.05 9.31
C ILE A 69 4.87 -13.55 9.23
N GLY A 70 3.81 -13.92 8.50
CA GLY A 70 3.40 -15.33 8.40
C GLY A 70 2.02 -15.63 7.80
N GLY A 71 1.44 -14.72 7.02
CA GLY A 71 0.11 -14.92 6.42
C GLY A 71 0.15 -15.12 4.91
N SER A 72 -0.44 -16.21 4.43
CA SER A 72 -0.74 -16.49 3.02
C SER A 72 -1.60 -15.39 2.37
N LYS A 73 -1.45 -15.21 1.05
CA LYS A 73 -2.23 -14.26 0.24
C LYS A 73 -3.73 -14.50 0.46
N THR A 74 -4.40 -13.58 1.14
CA THR A 74 -5.86 -13.60 1.27
C THR A 74 -6.47 -13.27 -0.09
N LYS A 75 -7.50 -14.02 -0.50
CA LYS A 75 -8.31 -13.66 -1.67
C LYS A 75 -8.88 -12.27 -1.43
N VAL A 76 -8.65 -11.38 -2.38
CA VAL A 76 -8.97 -9.96 -2.23
C VAL A 76 -10.48 -9.79 -2.14
N ILE A 77 -11.01 -9.44 -0.96
CA ILE A 77 -12.43 -9.10 -0.77
C ILE A 77 -12.50 -7.58 -0.66
N PHE A 78 -12.65 -6.90 -1.79
CA PHE A 78 -12.78 -5.45 -1.85
C PHE A 78 -14.17 -5.01 -1.36
N LYS A 79 -14.29 -4.58 -0.11
CA LYS A 79 -15.50 -3.88 0.36
C LYS A 79 -15.27 -2.37 0.26
N ASN A 80 -15.96 -1.70 -0.66
CA ASN A 80 -15.98 -0.23 -0.86
C ASN A 80 -14.63 0.42 -1.24
N ILE A 81 -14.02 -0.03 -2.33
CA ILE A 81 -12.85 0.64 -2.91
C ILE A 81 -13.30 1.80 -3.83
N PRO A 82 -12.72 3.01 -3.71
CA PRO A 82 -12.94 4.08 -4.67
C PRO A 82 -12.57 3.63 -6.10
N THR A 83 -13.44 3.90 -7.06
CA THR A 83 -13.27 3.46 -8.47
C THR A 83 -11.92 3.90 -9.06
N CYS A 84 -11.38 5.03 -8.62
CA CYS A 84 -10.05 5.51 -9.01
C CYS A 84 -8.90 4.59 -8.52
N TYR A 85 -9.03 3.95 -7.36
CA TYR A 85 -8.09 2.94 -6.88
C TYR A 85 -8.23 1.64 -7.68
N TYR A 86 -9.46 1.18 -7.95
CA TYR A 86 -9.68 -0.04 -8.74
C TYR A 86 -9.06 0.07 -10.13
N ASN A 87 -9.36 1.18 -10.84
CA ASN A 87 -8.79 1.42 -12.17
C ASN A 87 -7.27 1.53 -12.14
N CYS A 88 -6.69 2.17 -11.11
CA CYS A 88 -5.23 2.25 -10.96
C CYS A 88 -4.61 0.89 -10.61
N TYR A 89 -5.24 0.10 -9.73
CA TYR A 89 -4.81 -1.23 -9.35
C TYR A 89 -4.83 -2.20 -10.53
N CYS A 90 -5.91 -2.21 -11.32
CA CYS A 90 -6.06 -3.01 -12.53
C CYS A 90 -5.12 -2.54 -13.66
N ASN A 91 -4.84 -1.24 -13.77
CA ASN A 91 -3.89 -0.72 -14.76
C ASN A 91 -2.44 -1.08 -14.43
N VAL A 92 -2.05 -1.04 -13.14
CA VAL A 92 -0.70 -1.44 -12.69
C VAL A 92 -0.56 -2.97 -12.66
N ASN A 93 -1.63 -3.71 -12.38
CA ASN A 93 -1.66 -5.16 -12.46
C ASN A 93 -2.54 -5.56 -13.64
N GLN A 94 -2.05 -5.41 -14.88
CA GLN A 94 -2.76 -5.80 -16.13
C GLN A 94 -3.28 -7.26 -16.15
N ASN A 95 -2.97 -8.08 -15.13
CA ASN A 95 -3.48 -9.43 -14.92
C ASN A 95 -4.59 -9.55 -13.84
N ALA A 96 -4.95 -8.48 -13.14
CA ALA A 96 -5.98 -8.51 -12.10
C ALA A 96 -7.42 -8.44 -12.65
N ALA A 97 -7.58 -8.05 -13.92
CA ALA A 97 -8.88 -8.00 -14.60
C ALA A 97 -9.45 -9.39 -14.97
N ASN A 98 -8.66 -10.47 -14.85
CA ASN A 98 -9.06 -11.85 -15.18
C ASN A 98 -9.27 -12.73 -13.92
N LEU A 99 -9.69 -12.13 -12.80
CA LEU A 99 -10.08 -12.87 -11.58
C LEU A 99 -11.60 -12.80 -11.33
N TRP A 100 -12.39 -12.58 -12.38
CA TRP A 100 -13.82 -12.84 -12.42
C TRP A 100 -14.07 -14.26 -12.94
#